data_AF-A0A1H3MNA1-F1
#
_entry.id   AF-A0A1H3MNA1-F1
#
_cell.length_a   1.000
_cell.length_b   1.000
_cell.length_c   1.000
_cell.angle_alpha   90.00
_cell.angle_beta   90.00
_cell.angle_gamma   90.00
#
_symmetry.space_group_name_H-M   'P 1'
#
loop_
_entity.id
_entity.type
_entity.pdbx_description
1 polymer ?
#
loop_
_entity_poly.entity_id
_entity_poly.type
_entity_poly.pdbx_seq_one_letter_code
_entity_poly.pdbx_strand_id
1 'polypeptide(L)' 'MIKDEQLTLFPLMERAKNVKTKSIPKNVTLKRGQLWCPYCSNVVIFVKDKRLNVKRCPFCGISDNDFWVKKVNEI' A
#
# COMPACT_ATOMS: atom_id res chain seq x y z
N MET A 1 33.45 15.39 -7.57
CA MET A 1 32.19 15.46 -8.32
C MET A 1 31.06 15.39 -7.30
N ILE A 2 30.38 16.51 -7.04
CA ILE A 2 29.24 16.55 -6.12
C ILE A 2 28.07 15.99 -6.92
N LYS A 3 27.59 14.80 -6.56
CA LYS A 3 26.36 14.27 -7.12
C LYS A 3 25.24 15.03 -6.45
N ASP A 4 24.61 15.95 -7.17
CA ASP A 4 23.32 16.51 -6.79
C ASP A 4 22.28 15.39 -6.89
N GLU A 5 22.27 14.51 -5.90
CA GLU A 5 21.19 13.54 -5.72
C GLU A 5 19.96 14.33 -5.34
N GLN A 6 18.97 14.34 -6.23
CA GLN A 6 17.67 14.92 -5.96
C GLN A 6 17.11 14.28 -4.68
N LEU A 7 17.09 15.07 -3.59
CA LEU A 7 16.47 14.70 -2.31
C LEU A 7 14.96 14.60 -2.51
N THR A 8 14.51 13.40 -2.91
CA THR A 8 13.09 13.09 -2.95
C THR A 8 12.57 12.86 -1.53
N LEU A 9 11.31 13.18 -1.27
CA LEU A 9 10.67 12.88 0.03
C LEU A 9 10.40 11.36 0.22
N PHE A 10 10.56 10.55 -0.84
CA PHE A 10 10.29 9.12 -0.81
C PHE A 10 11.06 8.32 0.27
N PRO A 11 12.33 8.60 0.60
CA PRO A 11 13.05 7.91 1.67
C PRO A 11 12.52 8.25 3.07
N LEU A 12 11.85 9.41 3.23
CA LEU A 12 11.23 9.84 4.48
C LEU A 12 9.83 9.23 4.68
N MET A 13 9.26 8.64 3.63
CA MET A 13 8.00 7.91 3.72
C MET A 13 8.28 6.54 4.34
N GLU A 14 7.58 6.21 5.42
CA GLU A 14 7.71 4.93 6.10
C GLU A 14 7.43 3.78 5.12
N ARG A 15 8.43 2.93 4.89
CA ARG A 15 8.31 1.72 4.06
C ARG A 15 7.38 0.71 4.74
N ALA A 16 7.00 -0.34 4.00
CA ALA A 16 6.19 -1.44 4.51
C ALA A 16 6.68 -1.87 5.90
N LYS A 17 5.86 -1.62 6.93
CA LYS A 17 6.22 -1.89 8.32
C LYS A 17 6.18 -3.41 8.52
N ASN A 18 6.97 -3.93 9.47
CA ASN A 18 6.70 -5.26 10.01
C ASN A 18 5.39 -5.20 10.79
N VAL A 19 4.27 -5.41 10.09
CA VAL A 19 2.93 -5.28 10.64
C VAL A 19 2.62 -6.51 11.49
N LYS A 20 2.40 -6.31 12.80
CA LYS A 20 1.98 -7.37 13.73
C LYS A 20 0.56 -7.87 13.45
N THR A 21 -0.33 -6.98 12.99
CA THR A 21 -1.75 -7.29 12.79
C THR A 21 -2.25 -6.71 11.47
N LYS A 22 -2.76 -7.59 10.60
CA LYS A 22 -3.17 -7.24 9.23
C LYS A 22 -4.58 -6.63 9.13
N SER A 23 -5.36 -6.66 10.21
CA SER A 23 -6.75 -6.21 10.23
C SER A 23 -6.89 -4.69 10.16
N ILE A 24 -8.06 -4.23 9.69
CA ILE A 24 -8.45 -2.82 9.70
C ILE A 24 -8.74 -2.40 11.16
N PRO A 25 -8.15 -1.31 11.68
CA PRO A 25 -8.50 -0.77 12.98
C PRO A 25 -9.96 -0.29 13.02
N LYS A 26 -10.64 -0.44 14.16
CA LYS A 26 -12.08 -0.10 14.31
C LYS A 26 -12.45 1.34 13.93
N ASN A 27 -11.48 2.27 14.01
CA ASN A 27 -11.70 3.69 13.74
C ASN A 27 -11.35 4.09 12.29
N VAL A 28 -11.03 3.12 11.43
CA VAL A 28 -10.68 3.37 10.03
C VAL A 28 -11.87 3.03 9.14
N THR A 29 -12.39 4.06 8.46
CA THR A 29 -13.45 3.89 7.45
C THR A 29 -12.85 4.01 6.06
N LEU A 30 -13.02 2.97 5.23
CA LEU A 30 -12.62 3.00 3.83
C LEU A 30 -13.65 3.77 3.01
N LYS A 31 -13.20 4.75 2.22
CA LYS A 31 -14.07 5.40 1.22
C LYS A 31 -14.15 4.56 -0.06
N ARG A 32 -15.15 4.82 -0.90
CA ARG A 32 -15.30 4.15 -2.20
C ARG A 32 -14.00 4.25 -3.02
N GLY A 33 -13.48 3.10 -3.44
CA GLY A 33 -12.24 3.00 -4.24
C GLY A 33 -10.95 2.97 -3.42
N GLN A 34 -11.01 3.10 -2.09
CA GLN A 34 -9.88 2.88 -1.20
C GLN A 34 -9.87 1.44 -0.69
N LEU A 35 -8.67 0.92 -0.45
CA LEU A 35 -8.44 -0.39 0.15
C LEU A 35 -7.44 -0.25 1.30
N TRP A 36 -7.61 -1.08 2.32
CA TRP A 36 -6.61 -1.30 3.35
C TRP A 36 -5.47 -2.16 2.81
N CYS A 37 -4.24 -1.65 2.90
CA CYS A 37 -3.05 -2.47 2.67
C CYS A 37 -2.60 -3.11 4.00
N PRO A 38 -2.71 -4.45 4.15
CA PRO A 38 -2.36 -5.13 5.40
C PRO A 38 -0.84 -5.12 5.70
N TYR A 39 -0.01 -4.78 4.71
CA TYR A 39 1.46 -4.73 4.84
C TYR A 39 1.99 -3.33 5.12
N CYS A 40 1.20 -2.30 4.79
CA CYS A 40 1.52 -0.91 5.16
C CYS A 40 0.75 -0.45 6.40
N SER A 41 -0.24 -1.22 6.85
CA SER A 41 -1.23 -0.79 7.84
C SER A 41 -1.79 0.60 7.54
N ASN A 42 -2.14 0.82 6.28
CA ASN A 42 -2.62 2.11 5.83
C ASN A 42 -3.71 1.98 4.76
N VAL A 43 -4.59 2.98 4.69
CA VAL A 43 -5.58 3.14 3.64
C VAL A 43 -4.89 3.66 2.40
N VAL A 44 -5.03 2.95 1.29
CA VAL A 44 -4.36 3.30 0.03
C VAL A 44 -5.31 3.12 -1.15
N ILE A 45 -5.02 3.81 -2.24
CA ILE A 45 -5.66 3.56 -3.53
C ILE A 45 -4.70 2.70 -4.33
N PHE A 46 -5.11 1.47 -4.66
CA PHE A 46 -4.28 0.59 -5.46
C PHE A 46 -4.24 1.10 -6.91
N VAL A 47 -3.04 1.27 -7.46
CA VAL A 47 -2.80 1.84 -8.79
C VAL A 47 -2.61 0.70 -9.79
N LYS A 48 -3.24 0.81 -10.97
CA LYS A 48 -3.13 -0.22 -12.02
C LYS A 48 -1.70 -0.27 -12.57
N ASP A 49 -1.06 -1.43 -12.43
CA ASP A 49 0.18 -1.78 -13.12
C ASP A 49 -0.17 -2.26 -14.53
N LYS A 50 0.20 -1.47 -15.55
CA LYS A 50 -0.10 -1.77 -16.96
C LYS A 50 0.65 -3.00 -17.48
N ARG A 51 1.81 -3.33 -16.91
CA ARG A 51 2.64 -4.46 -17.37
C ARG A 51 2.05 -5.80 -16.93
N LEU A 52 1.51 -5.84 -15.71
CA LEU A 52 1.03 -7.08 -15.08
C LEU A 52 -0.50 -7.13 -14.98
N ASN A 53 -1.19 -6.09 -15.42
CA ASN A 53 -2.65 -5.96 -15.41
C ASN A 53 -3.31 -6.23 -14.04
N VAL A 54 -2.62 -5.86 -12.96
CA VAL A 54 -3.10 -5.94 -11.57
C VAL A 54 -3.05 -4.57 -10.93
N LYS A 55 -3.81 -4.31 -9.87
CA LYS A 55 -3.62 -3.06 -9.11
C LYS A 55 -2.67 -3.31 -7.97
N ARG A 56 -1.84 -2.33 -7.64
CA ARG A 56 -0.78 -2.46 -6.62
C ARG A 56 -0.82 -1.33 -5.64
N CYS A 57 -0.46 -1.62 -4.40
CA CYS A 57 -0.20 -0.60 -3.39
C CYS A 57 0.98 0.27 -3.87
N PRO A 58 0.85 1.60 -3.91
CA PRO A 58 1.92 2.48 -4.36
C PRO A 58 3.12 2.54 -3.39
N PHE A 59 2.95 2.05 -2.15
CA PHE A 59 4.00 2.08 -1.13
C PHE A 59 4.82 0.80 -1.07
N CYS A 60 4.18 -0.37 -1.07
CA CYS A 60 4.86 -1.67 -0.91
C CYS A 60 4.79 -2.55 -2.15
N GLY A 61 4.06 -2.16 -3.19
CA GLY A 61 3.92 -2.92 -4.43
C GLY A 61 3.03 -4.16 -4.35
N ILE A 62 2.44 -4.47 -3.19
CA ILE A 62 1.55 -5.64 -3.05
C ILE A 62 0.34 -5.50 -3.97
N SER A 63 -0.06 -6.62 -4.57
CA SER A 63 -1.19 -6.68 -5.49
C SER A 63 -2.54 -6.68 -4.75
N ASP A 64 -3.57 -6.14 -5.38
CA ASP A 64 -4.97 -6.33 -4.96
C ASP A 64 -5.41 -7.80 -5.06
N ASN A 65 -4.66 -8.62 -5.79
CA ASN A 65 -4.84 -10.06 -5.84
C ASN A 65 -4.30 -10.84 -4.64
N ASP A 66 -3.54 -10.22 -3.75
CA ASP A 66 -2.98 -10.88 -2.57
C ASP A 66 -4.07 -11.38 -1.62
N PHE A 67 -3.88 -12.58 -1.08
CA PHE A 67 -4.86 -13.22 -0.18
C PHE A 67 -5.23 -12.34 1.01
N TRP A 68 -4.25 -11.71 1.66
CA TRP A 68 -4.52 -10.89 2.84
C TRP A 68 -5.20 -9.58 2.46
N VAL A 69 -4.89 -9.01 1.29
CA VAL A 69 -5.57 -7.82 0.79
C VAL A 69 -7.05 -8.13 0.53
N LYS A 70 -7.36 -9.24 -0.14
CA LYS A 70 -8.75 -9.68 -0.37
C LYS A 70 -9.49 -9.92 0.93
N LYS A 71 -8.89 -10.71 1.82
CA LYS A 71 -9.49 -11.09 3.10
C LYS A 71 -9.83 -9.90 4.00
N VAL A 72 -8.97 -8.89 4.08
CA VAL A 72 -9.20 -7.74 4.97
C VAL A 72 -10.10 -6.67 4.37
N ASN A 73 -10.25 -6.64 3.04
CA ASN A 73 -11.11 -5.70 2.33
C ASN A 73 -12.44 -6.30 1.89
N GLU A 74 -12.67 -7.59 2.13
CA GLU A 74 -13.91 -8.32 1.79
C GLU A 74 -14.24 -8.27 0.27
N ILE A 75 -13.21 -8.44 -0.57
CA ILE A 75 -13.30 -8.46 -2.05
C ILE A 75 -12.91 -9.80 -2.66
#